data_AF-A0A2D6BHE5-F1
#
_entry.id   AF-A0A2D6BHE5-F1
#
_cell.length_a   1.000
_cell.length_b   1.000
_cell.length_c   1.000
_cell.angle_alpha   90.00
_cell.angle_beta   90.00
_cell.angle_gamma   90.00
#
_symmetry.space_group_name_H-M   'P 1'
#
loop_
_entity.id
_entity.type
_entity.pdbx_description
1 polymer ?
#
loop_
_entity_poly.entity_id
_entity_poly.type
_entity_poly.pdbx_seq_one_letter_code
_entity_poly.pdbx_strand_id
1 'polypeptide(L)'
;MILPVSDWASLEEAEKTFRLLRRFGDERKGRVLFTLVDRRTRVDRSGRDLYERLATTTDERGWPRFQALLSRSPRVEALNSGTGIPGSVLHHARHTAVHRQFRELAEEVSKLLSLGSGMRPPGPLPEPTPRPRNDTRRGLKNAFLRGFGSR
;
A
#
# COMPACT_ATOMS: atom_id res chain seq x y z
N MET A 1 -5.16 11.47 9.93
CA MET A 1 -4.40 10.33 10.47
C MET A 1 -5.20 9.06 10.22
N ILE A 2 -4.55 8.03 9.67
CA ILE A 2 -5.16 6.72 9.41
C ILE A 2 -4.88 5.82 10.62
N LEU A 3 -5.91 5.15 11.13
CA LEU A 3 -5.84 4.20 12.23
C LEU A 3 -6.15 2.79 11.69
N PRO A 4 -5.14 1.93 11.52
CA PRO A 4 -5.35 0.57 11.03
C PRO A 4 -6.02 -0.29 12.09
N VAL A 5 -7.05 -1.03 11.71
CA VAL A 5 -7.78 -1.97 12.58
C VAL A 5 -7.94 -3.32 11.86
N SER A 6 -7.35 -4.37 12.42
CA SER A 6 -7.41 -5.76 11.92
C SER A 6 -8.28 -6.69 12.74
N ASP A 7 -8.51 -6.36 14.00
CA ASP A 7 -9.09 -7.23 15.01
C ASP A 7 -9.57 -6.39 16.21
N TRP A 8 -10.02 -7.06 17.27
CA TRP A 8 -10.52 -6.39 18.46
C TRP A 8 -9.43 -5.63 19.23
N ALA A 9 -8.21 -6.19 19.33
CA ALA A 9 -7.12 -5.55 20.07
C ALA A 9 -6.70 -4.24 19.40
N SER A 10 -6.55 -4.23 18.08
CA SER A 10 -6.27 -3.03 17.30
C SER A 10 -7.41 -1.99 17.36
N LEU A 11 -8.68 -2.41 17.53
CA LEU A 11 -9.80 -1.50 17.78
C LEU A 11 -9.70 -0.82 19.16
N GLU A 12 -9.30 -1.57 20.19
CA GLU A 12 -9.05 -1.02 21.54
C GLU A 12 -7.87 -0.03 21.53
N GLU A 13 -6.82 -0.29 20.75
CA GLU A 13 -5.73 0.68 20.58
C GLU A 13 -6.18 1.94 19.82
N ALA A 14 -7.06 1.79 18.81
CA ALA A 14 -7.66 2.93 18.13
C ALA A 14 -8.47 3.79 19.12
N GLU A 15 -9.16 3.19 20.09
CA GLU A 15 -9.89 3.89 21.15
C GLU A 15 -9.00 4.85 21.94
N LYS A 16 -7.84 4.36 22.39
CA LYS A 16 -6.88 5.16 23.15
C LYS A 16 -6.44 6.37 22.34
N THR A 17 -6.22 6.18 21.04
CA THR A 17 -5.83 7.25 20.13
C THR A 17 -6.95 8.26 19.93
N PHE A 18 -8.20 7.83 19.71
CA PHE A 18 -9.34 8.74 19.65
C PHE A 18 -9.56 9.50 20.96
N ARG A 19 -9.36 8.85 22.11
CA ARG A 19 -9.43 9.50 23.43
C ARG A 19 -8.39 10.61 23.56
N LEU A 20 -7.19 10.37 23.04
CA LEU A 20 -6.12 11.37 22.98
C LEU A 20 -6.48 12.53 22.04
N LEU A 21 -6.94 12.23 20.82
CA LEU A 21 -7.36 13.26 19.85
C LEU A 21 -8.49 14.14 20.40
N ARG A 22 -9.47 13.54 21.09
CA ARG A 22 -10.56 14.25 21.75
C ARG A 22 -10.05 15.20 22.83
N ARG A 23 -9.06 14.76 23.62
CA ARG A 23 -8.41 15.62 24.63
C ARG A 23 -7.72 16.84 24.00
N PHE A 24 -7.22 16.71 22.77
CA PHE A 24 -6.64 17.81 22.00
C PHE A 24 -7.66 18.58 21.15
N GLY A 25 -8.96 18.26 21.26
CA GLY A 25 -10.04 18.97 20.56
C GLY A 25 -10.17 18.64 19.07
N ASP A 26 -9.57 17.56 18.58
CA ASP A 26 -9.52 17.26 17.15
C ASP A 26 -9.68 15.77 16.81
N GLU A 27 -10.75 15.16 17.31
CA GLU A 27 -11.10 13.76 17.02
C GLU A 27 -11.37 13.50 15.53
N ARG A 28 -11.74 14.54 14.76
CA ARG A 28 -11.98 14.45 13.31
C ARG A 28 -10.72 14.21 12.49
N LYS A 29 -9.53 14.45 13.06
CA LYS A 29 -8.25 14.09 12.42
C LYS A 29 -8.02 12.58 12.37
N GLY A 30 -8.69 11.78 13.20
CA GLY A 30 -8.60 10.32 13.18
C GLY A 30 -9.61 9.71 12.21
N ARG A 31 -9.16 8.73 11.40
CA ARG A 31 -10.06 7.90 10.58
C ARG A 31 -9.61 6.45 10.59
N VAL A 32 -10.54 5.54 10.91
CA VAL A 32 -10.30 4.09 10.91
C VAL A 32 -10.18 3.56 9.49
N LEU A 33 -9.17 2.73 9.25
CA LEU A 33 -9.03 1.89 8.06
C LEU A 33 -9.01 0.43 8.50
N PHE A 34 -9.95 -0.37 7.99
CA PHE A 34 -9.94 -1.79 8.25
C PHE A 34 -8.87 -2.48 7.39
N THR A 35 -7.92 -3.15 8.04
CA THR A 35 -6.74 -3.74 7.40
C THR A 35 -6.60 -5.22 7.73
N LEU A 36 -6.22 -6.04 6.76
CA LEU A 36 -6.04 -7.49 6.91
C LEU A 36 -7.29 -8.22 7.42
N VAL A 37 -8.48 -7.65 7.25
CA VAL A 37 -9.69 -8.25 7.77
C VAL A 37 -10.05 -9.49 6.97
N ASP A 38 -10.20 -10.61 7.68
CA ASP A 38 -10.65 -11.86 7.12
C ASP A 38 -12.17 -12.02 7.29
N ARG A 39 -12.90 -11.78 6.20
CA ARG A 39 -14.37 -11.89 6.18
C ARG A 39 -14.88 -13.34 6.24
N ARG A 40 -13.98 -14.33 6.20
CA ARG A 40 -14.35 -15.75 6.39
C ARG A 40 -14.48 -16.11 7.86
N THR A 41 -13.84 -15.33 8.74
CA THR A 41 -13.88 -15.56 10.18
C THR A 41 -15.24 -15.13 10.73
N ARG A 42 -16.00 -16.10 11.24
CA ARG A 42 -17.25 -15.86 11.97
C ARG A 42 -16.93 -15.65 13.45
N VAL A 43 -17.46 -14.58 14.02
CA VAL A 43 -17.07 -14.14 15.38
C VAL A 43 -18.17 -14.30 16.42
N ASP A 44 -19.37 -14.70 16.00
CA ASP A 44 -20.48 -14.98 16.91
C ASP A 44 -21.45 -16.02 16.35
N ARG A 45 -22.38 -16.45 17.21
CA ARG A 45 -23.41 -17.44 16.89
C ARG A 45 -24.48 -16.90 15.92
N SER A 46 -24.58 -15.58 15.75
CA SER A 46 -25.44 -14.97 14.72
C SER A 46 -24.82 -15.07 13.33
N GLY A 47 -23.59 -15.58 13.22
CA GLY A 47 -22.90 -15.74 11.95
C GLY A 47 -22.33 -14.45 11.41
N ARG A 48 -22.19 -13.38 12.21
CA ARG A 48 -21.53 -12.16 11.73
C ARG A 48 -20.06 -12.41 11.47
N ASP A 49 -19.55 -11.82 10.39
CA ASP A 49 -18.13 -11.84 10.11
C ASP A 49 -17.37 -10.83 11.01
N LEU A 50 -16.05 -10.99 11.13
CA LEU A 50 -15.22 -10.09 11.92
C LEU A 50 -15.33 -8.63 11.44
N TYR A 51 -15.42 -8.40 10.13
CA TYR A 51 -15.54 -7.06 9.56
C TYR A 51 -16.84 -6.39 10.03
N GLU A 52 -17.97 -7.07 9.95
CA GLU A 52 -19.28 -6.57 10.35
C GLU A 52 -19.25 -6.15 11.81
N ARG A 53 -18.70 -7.00 12.69
CA ARG A 53 -18.59 -6.66 14.12
C ARG A 53 -17.73 -5.41 14.35
N LEU A 54 -16.55 -5.33 13.73
CA LEU A 54 -15.66 -4.17 13.88
C LEU A 54 -16.28 -2.89 13.29
N ALA A 55 -16.95 -2.99 12.14
CA ALA A 55 -17.63 -1.89 11.48
C ALA A 55 -18.79 -1.37 12.32
N THR A 56 -19.67 -2.24 12.81
CA THR A 56 -20.77 -1.87 13.71
C THR A 56 -20.25 -1.17 14.95
N THR A 57 -19.25 -1.72 15.64
CA THR A 57 -18.70 -1.07 16.84
C THR A 57 -18.02 0.26 16.53
N THR A 58 -17.35 0.40 15.39
CA THR A 58 -16.76 1.69 14.96
C THR A 58 -17.85 2.74 14.71
N ASP A 59 -18.94 2.33 14.07
CA ASP A 59 -20.08 3.20 13.74
C ASP A 59 -20.84 3.60 15.02
N GLU A 60 -21.09 2.67 15.95
CA GLU A 60 -21.69 2.93 17.28
C GLU A 60 -20.87 3.92 18.12
N ARG A 61 -19.54 3.89 17.99
CA ARG A 61 -18.62 4.83 18.65
C ARG A 61 -18.55 6.20 17.97
N GLY A 62 -19.21 6.37 16.82
CA GLY A 62 -19.21 7.62 16.05
C GLY A 62 -17.87 7.96 15.41
N TRP A 63 -16.99 6.96 15.21
CA TRP A 63 -15.66 7.22 14.66
C TRP A 63 -15.68 7.30 13.14
N PRO A 64 -15.01 8.30 12.54
CA PRO A 64 -14.86 8.35 11.09
C PRO A 64 -14.11 7.10 10.61
N ARG A 65 -14.57 6.49 9.52
CA ARG A 65 -13.86 5.40 8.83
C ARG A 65 -13.79 5.61 7.32
N PHE A 66 -12.85 4.96 6.66
CA PHE A 66 -12.84 4.84 5.20
C PHE A 66 -13.93 3.85 4.75
N GLN A 67 -14.42 4.00 3.52
CA GLN A 67 -15.31 2.99 2.93
C GLN A 67 -14.49 1.83 2.38
N ALA A 68 -13.34 2.12 1.79
CA ALA A 68 -12.35 1.13 1.41
C ALA A 68 -11.84 0.34 2.64
N LEU A 69 -11.62 -0.96 2.42
CA LEU A 69 -11.00 -1.87 3.37
C LEU A 69 -9.91 -2.67 2.67
N LEU A 70 -8.86 -3.05 3.39
CA LEU A 70 -7.82 -3.93 2.86
C LEU A 70 -8.03 -5.34 3.40
N SER A 71 -8.47 -6.26 2.54
CA SER A 71 -8.70 -7.66 2.92
C SER A 71 -7.39 -8.42 3.09
N ARG A 72 -7.42 -9.52 3.83
CA ARG A 72 -6.31 -10.47 3.86
C ARG A 72 -6.11 -11.12 2.49
N SER A 73 -4.85 -11.29 2.07
CA SER A 73 -4.52 -11.96 0.81
C SER A 73 -3.26 -12.82 0.94
N PRO A 74 -3.35 -14.14 0.75
CA PRO A 74 -2.19 -15.03 0.78
C PRO A 74 -1.11 -14.64 -0.22
N ARG A 75 -1.51 -14.10 -1.39
CA ARG A 75 -0.57 -13.64 -2.41
C ARG A 75 0.20 -12.40 -1.95
N VAL A 76 -0.43 -11.50 -1.19
CA VAL A 76 0.25 -10.32 -0.61
C VAL A 76 1.14 -10.74 0.56
N GLU A 77 0.67 -11.65 1.40
CA GLU A 77 1.49 -12.21 2.49
C GLU A 77 2.76 -12.87 1.93
N ALA A 78 2.63 -13.61 0.83
CA ALA A 78 3.76 -14.23 0.13
C ALA A 78 4.79 -13.22 -0.41
N LEU A 79 4.41 -11.97 -0.69
CA LEU A 79 5.36 -10.93 -1.11
C LEU A 79 6.35 -10.55 -0.01
N ASN A 80 5.99 -10.82 1.26
CA ASN A 80 6.83 -10.54 2.42
C ASN A 80 7.67 -11.75 2.85
N SER A 81 7.41 -12.94 2.30
CA SER A 81 8.04 -14.18 2.71
C SER A 81 8.67 -14.88 1.51
N GLY A 82 9.98 -14.67 1.29
CA GLY A 82 10.75 -15.49 0.36
C GLY A 82 12.00 -14.84 -0.25
N THR A 83 12.06 -13.50 -0.37
CA THR A 83 13.08 -12.83 -1.20
C THR A 83 13.98 -11.85 -0.44
N GLY A 84 13.83 -11.71 0.89
CA GLY A 84 14.58 -10.73 1.71
C GLY A 84 14.25 -9.26 1.44
N ILE A 85 13.59 -8.96 0.32
CA ILE A 85 13.07 -7.64 -0.05
C ILE A 85 11.55 -7.77 -0.22
N PRO A 86 10.75 -7.09 0.63
CA PRO A 86 9.30 -7.06 0.53
C PRO A 86 8.84 -6.53 -0.84
N GLY A 87 8.04 -7.32 -1.55
CA GLY A 87 7.44 -6.90 -2.82
C GLY A 87 6.29 -5.92 -2.60
N SER A 88 6.27 -4.79 -3.33
CA SER A 88 5.13 -3.87 -3.29
C SER A 88 3.88 -4.48 -3.92
N VAL A 89 2.73 -4.36 -3.24
CA VAL A 89 1.41 -4.77 -3.74
C VAL A 89 1.09 -4.11 -5.10
N LEU A 90 1.50 -2.86 -5.29
CA LEU A 90 1.27 -2.09 -6.53
C LEU A 90 1.93 -2.73 -7.76
N HIS A 91 3.07 -3.37 -7.58
CA HIS A 91 3.83 -3.95 -8.69
C HIS A 91 3.65 -5.47 -8.79
N HIS A 92 3.50 -6.16 -7.66
CA HIS A 92 3.60 -7.63 -7.62
C HIS A 92 2.25 -8.33 -7.35
N ALA A 93 1.18 -7.58 -7.06
CA ALA A 93 -0.15 -8.13 -6.75
C ALA A 93 -1.30 -7.50 -7.56
N ARG A 94 -1.03 -7.01 -8.79
CA ARG A 94 -1.97 -6.26 -9.65
C ARG A 94 -3.32 -6.94 -9.95
N HIS A 95 -3.43 -8.24 -9.73
CA HIS A 95 -4.65 -9.03 -9.96
C HIS A 95 -5.35 -9.48 -8.68
N THR A 96 -4.90 -9.01 -7.52
CA THR A 96 -5.53 -9.32 -6.24
C THR A 96 -6.66 -8.32 -5.93
N ALA A 97 -7.63 -8.76 -5.11
CA ALA A 97 -8.64 -7.86 -4.56
C ALA A 97 -8.00 -6.68 -3.80
N VAL A 98 -6.92 -6.94 -3.07
CA VAL A 98 -6.17 -5.93 -2.29
C VAL A 98 -5.59 -4.83 -3.17
N HIS A 99 -5.12 -5.15 -4.39
CA HIS A 99 -4.66 -4.12 -5.31
C HIS A 99 -5.78 -3.15 -5.72
N ARG A 100 -7.00 -3.66 -5.98
CA ARG A 100 -8.17 -2.80 -6.25
C ARG A 100 -8.54 -1.97 -5.02
N GLN A 101 -8.54 -2.58 -3.84
CA GLN A 101 -8.83 -1.90 -2.58
C GLN A 101 -7.84 -0.78 -2.26
N PHE A 102 -6.55 -0.95 -2.57
CA PHE A 102 -5.57 0.14 -2.47
C PHE A 102 -5.90 1.31 -3.41
N ARG A 103 -6.41 1.02 -4.61
CA ARG A 103 -6.85 2.07 -5.53
C ARG A 103 -8.05 2.84 -4.98
N GLU A 104 -9.07 2.14 -4.49
CA GLU A 104 -10.24 2.73 -3.83
C GLU A 104 -9.83 3.62 -2.65
N LEU A 105 -8.94 3.11 -1.79
CA LEU A 105 -8.38 3.88 -0.68
C LEU A 105 -7.62 5.13 -1.15
N ALA A 106 -6.81 5.02 -2.20
CA ALA A 106 -6.07 6.16 -2.74
C ALA A 106 -7.02 7.23 -3.29
N GLU A 107 -8.11 6.84 -3.94
CA GLU A 107 -9.14 7.77 -4.41
C GLU A 107 -9.86 8.47 -3.25
N GLU A 108 -10.20 7.75 -2.17
CA GLU A 108 -10.76 8.35 -0.95
C GLU A 108 -9.81 9.32 -0.26
N VAL A 109 -8.54 8.94 -0.09
CA VAL A 109 -7.52 9.80 0.53
C VAL A 109 -7.27 11.04 -0.34
N SER A 110 -7.25 10.89 -1.67
CA SER A 110 -7.10 12.02 -2.60
C SER A 110 -8.23 13.04 -2.43
N LYS A 111 -9.47 12.58 -2.33
CA LYS A 111 -10.64 13.43 -2.05
C LYS A 111 -10.53 14.12 -0.68
N LEU A 112 -10.13 13.37 0.35
CA LEU A 112 -9.99 13.90 1.71
C LEU A 112 -8.92 15.00 1.81
N LEU A 113 -7.82 14.84 1.08
CA LEU A 113 -6.72 15.81 1.03
C LEU A 113 -6.98 16.95 0.03
N SER A 114 -8.15 16.98 -0.63
CA SER A 114 -8.47 17.94 -1.69
C SER A 114 -7.42 17.98 -2.81
N LEU A 115 -6.74 16.86 -3.07
CA LEU A 115 -5.81 16.72 -4.21
C LEU A 115 -6.56 16.74 -5.56
N GLY A 116 -7.89 16.86 -5.54
CA GLY A 116 -8.80 16.91 -6.67
C GLY A 116 -8.94 18.25 -7.40
N SER A 117 -8.29 19.34 -6.98
CA SER A 117 -8.25 20.60 -7.77
C SER A 117 -6.96 20.81 -8.57
N GLY A 118 -6.02 19.86 -8.56
CA GLY A 118 -4.72 20.06 -9.23
C GLY A 118 -4.04 18.84 -9.86
N MET A 119 -4.50 17.61 -9.60
CA MET A 119 -3.93 16.45 -10.30
C MET A 119 -4.48 16.33 -11.72
N ARG A 120 -3.83 17.03 -12.65
CA ARG A 120 -3.82 16.61 -14.06
C ARG A 120 -3.20 15.22 -14.11
N PRO A 121 -3.80 14.22 -14.80
CA PRO A 121 -3.15 12.93 -14.97
C PRO A 121 -1.73 13.16 -15.52
N PRO A 122 -0.71 12.41 -15.06
CA PRO A 122 0.61 12.53 -15.63
C PRO A 122 0.46 12.36 -17.14
N GLY A 123 0.96 13.33 -17.90
CA GLY A 123 0.99 13.25 -19.35
C GLY A 123 1.72 11.98 -19.80
N PRO A 124 1.63 11.62 -21.09
CA PRO A 124 2.39 10.51 -21.63
C PRO A 124 3.84 10.62 -21.16
N LEU A 125 4.37 9.52 -20.59
CA LEU A 125 5.76 9.47 -20.18
C LEU A 125 6.63 9.90 -21.38
N PRO A 126 7.62 10.79 -21.19
CA PRO A 126 8.53 11.13 -22.27
C PRO A 126 9.16 9.84 -22.78
N GLU A 127 9.18 9.66 -24.11
CA GLU A 127 9.79 8.49 -24.71
C GLU A 127 11.22 8.32 -24.17
N PRO A 128 11.62 7.09 -23.84
CA PRO A 128 12.94 6.84 -23.30
C PRO A 128 13.98 7.37 -24.28
N THR A 129 14.73 8.37 -23.85
CA THR A 129 15.81 8.95 -24.65
C THR A 129 16.77 7.83 -25.02
N PRO A 130 17.08 7.63 -26.33
CA PRO A 130 17.95 6.55 -26.74
C PRO A 130 19.30 6.72 -26.04
N ARG A 131 19.65 5.73 -25.21
CA ARG A 131 20.94 5.72 -24.50
C ARG A 131 22.06 5.70 -25.56
N PRO A 132 23.09 6.54 -25.44
CA PRO A 132 24.25 6.45 -26.32
C PRO A 132 24.86 5.06 -26.20
N ARG A 133 25.01 4.37 -27.33
CA ARG A 133 25.74 3.11 -27.45
C ARG A 133 27.19 3.37 -27.02
N ASN A 134 27.56 2.93 -25.82
CA ASN A 134 28.96 2.87 -25.40
C ASN A 134 29.69 1.82 -26.25
N ASP A 135 30.32 2.28 -27.32
CA ASP A 135 31.11 1.46 -28.25
C ASP A 135 32.54 1.23 -27.73
N THR A 136 32.68 0.97 -26.42
CA THR A 136 33.99 0.89 -25.74
C THR A 136 34.64 -0.50 -25.79
N ARG A 137 34.18 -1.40 -26.67
CA ARG A 137 34.72 -2.78 -26.80
C ARG A 137 35.44 -3.08 -28.11
N ARG A 138 35.83 -2.08 -28.90
CA ARG A 138 36.62 -2.28 -30.13
C ARG A 138 38.09 -1.82 -30.08
N GLY A 139 38.50 -1.03 -29.09
CA GLY A 139 39.87 -0.50 -29.00
C GLY A 139 40.90 -1.38 -28.28
N LEU A 140 40.48 -2.24 -27.33
CA LEU A 140 41.42 -2.99 -26.48
C LEU A 140 42.03 -4.23 -27.13
N LYS A 141 41.50 -4.71 -28.27
CA LYS A 141 42.04 -5.88 -28.98
C LYS A 141 43.20 -5.56 -29.94
N ASN A 142 43.43 -4.29 -30.29
CA ASN A 142 44.49 -3.91 -31.24
C ASN A 142 45.80 -3.45 -30.55
N ALA A 143 45.82 -3.29 -29.23
CA ALA A 143 47.03 -2.89 -28.49
C ALA A 143 47.86 -4.09 -27.99
N PHE A 144 47.27 -5.28 -27.87
CA PHE A 144 47.97 -6.47 -27.33
C PHE A 144 48.72 -7.30 -28.39
N LEU A 145 48.52 -7.04 -29.68
CA LEU A 145 49.14 -7.81 -30.78
C LEU A 145 50.37 -7.14 -31.44
N ARG A 146 50.91 -6.06 -30.86
CA ARG A 146 52.14 -5.39 -31.37
C ARG A 146 53.33 -5.43 -30.41
N GLY A 147 53.28 -6.25 -29.35
CA GLY A 147 54.28 -6.24 -28.27
C GLY A 147 55.28 -7.39 -28.19
N PHE A 148 55.17 -8.45 -29.00
CA PHE A 148 56.10 -9.60 -28.94
C PHE A 148 56.72 -9.87 -30.31
N GLY A 149 57.85 -9.21 -30.56
CA GLY A 149 58.68 -9.40 -31.74
C GLY A 149 60.04 -8.72 -31.58
N SER A 150 60.96 -9.34 -30.85
CA SER A 150 62.42 -9.26 -31.07
C SER A 150 63.17 -10.14 -30.06
N ARG A 151 63.56 -11.33 -30.50
CA ARG A 151 64.96 -11.77 -30.63
C ARG A 151 65.00 -13.15 -31.27
#